data_AF-A0A7W0XD44-F1
#
_entry.id   AF-A0A7W0XD44-F1
#
_cell.length_a   1.000
_cell.length_b   1.000
_cell.length_c   1.000
_cell.angle_alpha   90.00
_cell.angle_beta   90.00
_cell.angle_gamma   90.00
#
_symmetry.space_group_name_H-M   'P 1'
#
loop_
_entity.id
_entity.type
_entity.pdbx_description
1 polymer ?
#
loop_
_entity_poly.entity_id
_entity_poly.type
_entity_poly.pdbx_seq_one_letter_code
_entity_poly.pdbx_strand_id
1 'polypeptide(L)'
;LRENHRIHLKTHLRDRGFALSNSFSERFRNSLAIPAFGLCGYAAIYCGDEEAVTGVANSLVELEGVDFSIYKDGGEAIAVTGANGVAKVERRQTNGEASYRYLTSAGDPLQLLSILESLNRAGKLDQEGFASDKEWLDATANHIYPDALANLYTSLHTQRVKHTADILVSLRDGYYYGWSPFARLARLAATHGNALRPSSNAFLMSTHRALPKFVRADDAQPLLRG
;
A
#
# COMPACT_ATOMS: atom_id res chain seq x y z
N LEU A 1 -16.04 -13.85 -15.83
CA LEU A 1 -15.63 -12.68 -15.02
C LEU A 1 -16.50 -12.68 -13.77
N ARG A 2 -15.91 -12.80 -12.58
CA ARG A 2 -16.66 -12.62 -11.32
C ARG A 2 -16.86 -11.12 -11.10
N GLU A 3 -18.03 -10.72 -10.64
CA GLU A 3 -18.34 -9.32 -10.34
C GLU A 3 -17.58 -8.87 -9.08
N ASN A 4 -17.13 -7.61 -9.06
CA ASN A 4 -16.43 -7.07 -7.89
C ASN A 4 -17.42 -6.80 -6.74
N HIS A 5 -16.99 -7.08 -5.51
CA HIS A 5 -17.75 -6.92 -4.28
C HIS A 5 -17.38 -5.62 -3.57
N ARG A 6 -18.40 -4.88 -3.13
CA ARG A 6 -18.15 -3.68 -2.31
C ARG A 6 -17.81 -4.09 -0.89
N ILE A 7 -16.71 -3.57 -0.37
CA ILE A 7 -16.33 -3.80 1.02
C ILE A 7 -17.21 -2.98 2.00
N HIS A 8 -17.60 -3.61 3.12
CA HIS A 8 -18.41 -2.98 4.18
C HIS A 8 -17.57 -2.20 5.21
N LEU A 9 -16.51 -1.52 4.76
CA LEU A 9 -15.51 -0.85 5.60
C LEU A 9 -16.11 0.10 6.65
N LYS A 10 -17.05 0.95 6.23
CA LYS A 10 -17.70 1.92 7.13
C LYS A 10 -18.55 1.25 8.21
N THR A 11 -19.28 0.20 7.87
CA THR A 11 -20.11 -0.55 8.82
C THR A 11 -19.21 -1.26 9.82
N HIS A 12 -18.20 -1.98 9.32
CA HIS A 12 -17.24 -2.72 10.13
C HIS A 12 -16.55 -1.86 11.20
N LEU A 13 -16.10 -0.65 10.84
CA LEU A 13 -15.45 0.26 11.77
C LEU A 13 -16.43 0.86 12.79
N ARG A 14 -17.68 1.13 12.41
CA ARG A 14 -18.72 1.56 13.36
C ARG A 14 -19.03 0.49 14.39
N ASP A 15 -19.12 -0.77 13.96
CA ASP A 15 -19.39 -1.91 14.84
C ASP A 15 -18.25 -2.14 15.87
N ARG A 16 -17.07 -1.56 15.60
CA ARG A 16 -15.90 -1.55 16.49
C ARG A 16 -15.77 -0.27 17.33
N GLY A 17 -16.78 0.59 17.31
CA GLY A 17 -16.87 1.79 18.15
C GLY A 17 -16.22 3.06 17.55
N PHE A 18 -15.80 3.03 16.29
CA PHE A 18 -15.27 4.23 15.63
C PHE A 18 -16.39 5.14 15.10
N ALA A 19 -16.24 6.45 15.29
CA ALA A 19 -17.23 7.44 14.88
C ALA A 19 -16.93 7.95 13.46
N LEU A 20 -17.76 7.63 12.47
CA LEU A 20 -17.54 8.18 11.12
C LEU A 20 -18.00 9.63 11.05
N SER A 21 -17.10 10.52 10.62
CA SER A 21 -17.35 11.95 10.49
C SER A 21 -16.83 12.50 9.15
N ASN A 22 -17.38 13.65 8.76
CA ASN A 22 -16.88 14.45 7.63
C ASN A 22 -16.04 15.65 8.10
N SER A 23 -15.93 15.85 9.42
CA SER A 23 -15.11 16.89 10.06
C SER A 23 -14.52 16.38 11.37
N PHE A 24 -13.31 16.83 11.69
CA PHE A 24 -12.63 16.50 12.94
C PHE A 24 -12.83 17.63 13.95
N SER A 25 -12.96 17.25 15.22
CA SER A 25 -12.94 18.19 16.35
C SER A 25 -12.31 17.49 17.55
N GLU A 26 -11.67 18.25 18.44
CA GLU A 26 -11.01 17.73 19.63
C GLU A 26 -11.93 16.90 20.55
N ARG A 27 -13.25 17.09 20.46
CA ARG A 27 -14.25 16.35 21.24
C ARG A 27 -14.46 14.91 20.78
N PHE A 28 -14.03 14.54 19.58
CA PHE A 28 -14.27 13.23 18.99
C PHE A 28 -12.97 12.59 18.51
N ARG A 29 -12.12 12.19 19.45
CA ARG A 29 -10.81 11.57 19.16
C ARG A 29 -10.90 10.30 18.33
N ASN A 30 -11.93 9.48 18.54
CA ASN A 30 -12.16 8.25 17.76
C ASN A 30 -12.91 8.49 16.44
N SER A 31 -12.88 9.72 15.93
CA SER A 31 -13.55 10.04 14.67
C SER A 31 -12.69 9.66 13.47
N LEU A 32 -13.33 9.11 12.44
CA LEU A 32 -12.68 8.70 11.20
C LEU A 32 -13.37 9.35 10.00
N ALA A 33 -12.59 9.86 9.06
CA ALA A 33 -13.06 10.23 7.74
C ALA A 33 -12.56 9.22 6.71
N ILE A 34 -13.47 8.69 5.89
CA ILE A 34 -13.15 7.68 4.86
C ILE A 34 -13.78 8.14 3.54
N PRO A 35 -13.12 9.04 2.80
CA PRO A 35 -13.66 9.59 1.56
C PRO A 35 -13.79 8.51 0.49
N ALA A 36 -14.88 8.55 -0.28
CA ALA A 36 -15.11 7.65 -1.40
C ALA A 36 -14.71 8.34 -2.71
N PHE A 37 -13.44 8.21 -3.12
CA PHE A 37 -12.88 8.90 -4.29
C PHE A 37 -13.27 8.30 -5.65
N GLY A 38 -13.94 7.15 -5.67
CA GLY A 38 -14.27 6.40 -6.87
C GLY A 38 -14.71 4.99 -6.50
N LEU A 39 -14.64 4.03 -7.42
CA LEU A 39 -14.74 2.61 -7.10
C LEU A 39 -13.35 1.99 -7.24
N CYS A 40 -12.58 2.01 -6.15
CA CYS A 40 -11.14 1.72 -6.14
C CYS A 40 -10.81 0.44 -5.36
N GLY A 41 -9.73 -0.25 -5.72
CA GLY A 41 -9.15 -1.37 -4.96
C GLY A 41 -8.43 -0.95 -3.67
N TYR A 42 -8.57 0.30 -3.22
CA TYR A 42 -7.99 0.77 -1.98
C TYR A 42 -8.94 1.72 -1.25
N ALA A 43 -8.68 1.96 0.02
CA ALA A 43 -9.33 3.00 0.80
C ALA A 43 -8.30 3.85 1.56
N ALA A 44 -8.61 5.13 1.74
CA ALA A 44 -7.87 6.04 2.60
C ALA A 44 -8.70 6.35 3.84
N ILE A 45 -8.09 6.22 5.01
CA ILE A 45 -8.71 6.54 6.30
C ILE A 45 -7.89 7.65 6.94
N TYR A 46 -8.61 8.67 7.39
CA TYR A 46 -8.07 9.78 8.16
C TYR A 46 -8.60 9.66 9.60
N CYS A 47 -7.71 9.79 10.57
CA CYS A 47 -7.99 9.65 11.98
C CYS A 47 -8.02 11.03 12.64
N GLY A 48 -8.98 11.26 13.53
CA GLY A 48 -9.06 12.49 14.31
C GLY A 48 -8.01 12.59 15.43
N ASP A 49 -7.37 11.46 15.76
CA ASP A 49 -6.31 11.32 16.78
C ASP A 49 -5.30 10.26 16.30
N GLU A 50 -4.01 10.50 16.49
CA GLU A 50 -2.94 9.56 16.13
C GLU A 50 -3.04 8.26 16.95
N GLU A 51 -3.53 8.35 18.19
CA GLU A 51 -3.75 7.17 19.06
C GLU A 51 -4.77 6.17 18.46
N ALA A 52 -5.67 6.63 17.58
CA ALA A 52 -6.66 5.78 16.95
C ALA A 52 -6.09 4.90 15.82
N VAL A 53 -4.93 5.28 15.24
CA VAL A 53 -4.40 4.68 14.00
C VAL A 53 -4.18 3.18 14.14
N THR A 54 -3.42 2.76 15.16
CA THR A 54 -3.12 1.34 15.40
C THR A 54 -4.38 0.54 15.71
N GLY A 55 -5.30 1.12 16.49
CA GLY A 55 -6.59 0.48 16.81
C GLY A 55 -7.42 0.23 15.55
N VAL A 56 -7.49 1.21 14.65
CA VAL A 56 -8.19 1.06 13.36
C VAL A 56 -7.50 -0.01 12.51
N ALA A 57 -6.18 0.07 12.31
CA ALA A 57 -5.42 -0.87 11.48
C ALA A 57 -5.59 -2.34 11.93
N ASN A 58 -5.46 -2.60 13.24
CA ASN A 58 -5.67 -3.92 13.82
C ASN A 58 -7.08 -4.44 13.56
N SER A 59 -8.06 -3.54 13.64
CA SER A 59 -9.45 -3.92 13.45
C SER A 59 -9.79 -4.32 12.01
N LEU A 60 -8.99 -3.88 11.02
CA LEU A 60 -9.18 -4.21 9.60
C LEU A 60 -8.68 -5.61 9.23
N VAL A 61 -7.85 -6.24 10.06
CA VAL A 61 -7.28 -7.58 9.82
C VAL A 61 -8.37 -8.63 9.57
N GLU A 62 -9.48 -8.51 10.27
CA GLU A 62 -10.61 -9.45 10.22
C GLU A 62 -11.63 -9.12 9.13
N LEU A 63 -11.50 -7.97 8.46
CA LEU A 63 -12.47 -7.54 7.47
C LEU A 63 -12.25 -8.28 6.16
N GLU A 64 -13.24 -9.08 5.77
CA GLU A 64 -13.24 -9.74 4.46
C GLU A 64 -13.06 -8.73 3.33
N GLY A 65 -12.12 -9.04 2.42
CA GLY A 65 -11.77 -8.18 1.29
C GLY A 65 -10.60 -7.24 1.55
N VAL A 66 -10.18 -7.05 2.81
CA VAL A 66 -8.89 -6.41 3.11
C VAL A 66 -7.75 -7.39 2.82
N ASP A 67 -6.73 -6.91 2.12
CA ASP A 67 -5.48 -7.65 1.97
C ASP A 67 -4.54 -7.30 3.13
N PHE A 68 -4.18 -6.02 3.21
CA PHE A 68 -3.45 -5.43 4.33
C PHE A 68 -3.73 -3.92 4.42
N SER A 69 -3.35 -3.33 5.54
CA SER A 69 -3.31 -1.88 5.74
C SER A 69 -1.89 -1.43 6.08
N ILE A 70 -1.59 -0.17 5.77
CA ILE A 70 -0.33 0.47 6.10
C ILE A 70 -0.56 1.80 6.80
N TYR A 71 0.35 2.15 7.69
CA TYR A 71 0.37 3.44 8.39
C TYR A 71 1.81 3.78 8.81
N LYS A 72 2.07 5.04 9.17
CA LYS A 72 3.39 5.49 9.61
C LYS A 72 3.69 4.95 11.01
N ASP A 73 4.89 4.41 11.22
CA ASP A 73 5.34 3.84 12.50
C ASP A 73 6.58 4.57 13.03
N GLY A 74 6.45 5.90 13.13
CA GLY A 74 7.52 6.81 13.54
C GLY A 74 8.63 6.98 12.49
N GLY A 75 9.25 8.17 12.48
CA GLY A 75 10.36 8.48 11.58
C GLY A 75 10.05 8.17 10.11
N GLU A 76 10.92 7.37 9.49
CA GLU A 76 10.85 6.94 8.08
C GLU A 76 10.33 5.50 7.90
N ALA A 77 9.62 4.98 8.91
CA ALA A 77 9.13 3.61 8.89
C ALA A 77 7.61 3.54 8.66
N ILE A 78 7.19 2.45 8.03
CA ILE A 78 5.78 2.11 7.86
C ILE A 78 5.50 0.75 8.51
N ALA A 79 4.37 0.64 9.17
CA ALA A 79 3.81 -0.63 9.59
C ALA A 79 2.92 -1.19 8.48
N VAL A 80 2.90 -2.52 8.36
CA VAL A 80 2.07 -3.29 7.44
C VAL A 80 1.31 -4.33 8.26
N THR A 81 -0.01 -4.28 8.25
CA THR A 81 -0.86 -5.14 9.07
C THR A 81 -1.94 -5.79 8.22
N GLY A 82 -1.97 -7.12 8.17
CA GLY A 82 -2.95 -7.89 7.40
C GLY A 82 -3.24 -9.25 8.03
N ALA A 83 -4.19 -9.99 7.44
CA ALA A 83 -4.62 -11.30 7.95
C ALA A 83 -3.48 -12.34 8.03
N ASN A 84 -2.46 -12.18 7.17
CA ASN A 84 -1.32 -13.10 7.09
C ASN A 84 -0.13 -12.66 7.94
N GLY A 85 -0.22 -11.53 8.66
CA GLY A 85 0.85 -11.09 9.54
C GLY A 85 0.96 -9.58 9.74
N VAL A 86 2.00 -9.23 10.47
CA VAL A 86 2.43 -7.87 10.78
C VAL A 86 3.91 -7.73 10.42
N ALA A 87 4.23 -6.67 9.71
CA ALA A 87 5.58 -6.35 9.32
C ALA A 87 5.84 -4.84 9.40
N LYS A 88 7.12 -4.49 9.34
CA LYS A 88 7.63 -3.13 9.29
C LYS A 88 8.55 -2.98 8.08
N VAL A 89 8.40 -1.88 7.36
CA VAL A 89 9.34 -1.46 6.33
C VAL A 89 10.03 -0.22 6.82
N GLU A 90 11.35 -0.25 6.79
CA GLU A 90 12.18 0.90 7.13
C GLU A 90 12.94 1.34 5.89
N ARG A 91 13.09 2.66 5.76
CA ARG A 91 13.88 3.26 4.71
C ARG A 91 15.05 4.03 5.30
N ARG A 92 16.21 3.88 4.66
CA ARG A 92 17.41 4.70 4.92
C ARG A 92 17.83 5.38 3.63
N GLN A 93 18.29 6.62 3.74
CA GLN A 93 18.86 7.36 2.62
C GLN A 93 20.31 7.72 2.91
N THR A 94 21.22 7.34 2.00
CA THR A 94 22.67 7.56 2.14
C THR A 94 23.19 8.08 0.81
N ASN A 95 23.86 9.24 0.81
CA ASN A 95 24.40 9.89 -0.40
C ASN A 95 23.37 10.05 -1.55
N GLY A 96 22.10 10.24 -1.21
CA GLY A 96 21.01 10.37 -2.19
C GLY A 96 20.38 9.05 -2.63
N GLU A 97 20.95 7.91 -2.27
CA GLU A 97 20.43 6.58 -2.61
C GLU A 97 19.55 6.03 -1.49
N ALA A 98 18.44 5.38 -1.86
CA ALA A 98 17.53 4.75 -0.93
C ALA A 98 17.90 3.27 -0.72
N SER A 99 17.71 2.80 0.51
CA SER A 99 17.79 1.39 0.88
C SER A 99 16.64 1.05 1.81
N TYR A 100 16.18 -0.20 1.76
CA TYR A 100 15.03 -0.66 2.53
C TYR A 100 15.35 -1.92 3.30
N ARG A 101 14.70 -2.04 4.47
CA ARG A 101 14.71 -3.23 5.31
C ARG A 101 13.28 -3.67 5.56
N TYR A 102 13.05 -4.98 5.46
CA TYR A 102 11.75 -5.62 5.74
C TYR A 102 11.89 -6.49 6.99
N LEU A 103 11.04 -6.23 8.00
CA LEU A 103 11.05 -6.93 9.28
C LEU A 103 9.65 -7.49 9.53
N THR A 104 9.54 -8.78 9.85
CA THR A 104 8.26 -9.37 10.28
C THR A 104 8.23 -9.50 11.80
N SER A 105 7.09 -9.19 12.41
CA SER A 105 6.84 -9.42 13.85
C SER A 105 5.88 -10.58 14.08
N ALA A 106 5.00 -10.84 13.12
CA ALA A 106 4.16 -12.04 13.06
C ALA A 106 3.85 -12.37 11.60
N GLY A 107 3.95 -13.63 11.18
CA GLY A 107 3.65 -14.02 9.80
C GLY A 107 4.44 -13.25 8.74
N ASP A 108 3.85 -13.07 7.56
CA ASP A 108 4.46 -12.38 6.41
C ASP A 108 3.37 -11.76 5.52
N PRO A 109 2.87 -10.55 5.85
CA PRO A 109 1.75 -9.95 5.13
C PRO A 109 2.06 -9.60 3.68
N LEU A 110 3.35 -9.45 3.32
CA LEU A 110 3.77 -9.12 1.95
C LEU A 110 4.40 -10.31 1.22
N GLN A 111 4.47 -11.49 1.82
CA GLN A 111 5.07 -12.70 1.24
C GLN A 111 6.52 -12.50 0.77
N LEU A 112 7.29 -11.66 1.48
CA LEU A 112 8.64 -11.26 1.09
C LEU A 112 9.76 -12.06 1.77
N LEU A 113 9.46 -12.95 2.72
CA LEU A 113 10.51 -13.69 3.45
C LEU A 113 11.42 -14.50 2.54
N SER A 114 10.86 -15.21 1.55
CA SER A 114 11.66 -16.00 0.59
C SER A 114 12.54 -15.13 -0.32
N ILE A 115 12.09 -13.91 -0.62
CA ILE A 115 12.87 -12.91 -1.36
C ILE A 115 14.00 -12.37 -0.48
N LEU A 116 13.70 -12.04 0.79
CA LEU A 116 14.68 -11.58 1.77
C LEU A 116 15.79 -12.61 1.99
N GLU A 117 15.45 -13.89 2.15
CA GLU A 117 16.42 -14.99 2.23
C GLU A 117 17.29 -15.10 0.97
N SER A 118 16.72 -14.86 -0.21
CA SER A 118 17.44 -14.90 -1.47
C SER A 118 18.39 -13.71 -1.64
N LEU A 119 17.99 -12.51 -1.21
CA LEU A 119 18.86 -11.33 -1.15
C LEU A 119 20.02 -11.56 -0.17
N ASN A 120 19.75 -12.14 1.00
CA ASN A 120 20.77 -12.44 2.00
C ASN A 120 21.80 -13.44 1.46
N ARG A 121 21.36 -14.57 0.88
CA ARG A 121 22.27 -15.57 0.28
C ARG A 121 23.11 -15.01 -0.86
N ALA A 122 22.60 -14.00 -1.57
CA ALA A 122 23.32 -13.31 -2.63
C ALA A 122 24.28 -12.21 -2.12
N GLY A 123 24.37 -11.98 -0.80
CA GLY A 123 25.21 -10.93 -0.22
C GLY A 123 24.72 -9.51 -0.51
N LYS A 124 23.41 -9.35 -0.77
CA LYS A 124 22.78 -8.08 -1.13
C LYS A 124 22.21 -7.30 0.06
N LEU A 125 22.30 -7.88 1.26
CA LEU A 125 21.94 -7.20 2.49
C LEU A 125 23.21 -6.69 3.16
N ASP A 126 23.16 -5.47 3.70
CA ASP A 126 24.21 -4.98 4.58
C ASP A 126 24.12 -5.60 5.98
N GLN A 127 25.03 -5.21 6.88
CA GLN A 127 25.09 -5.73 8.25
C GLN A 127 23.85 -5.41 9.09
N GLU A 128 23.09 -4.39 8.70
CA GLU A 128 21.85 -3.99 9.36
C GLU A 128 20.62 -4.63 8.70
N GLY A 129 20.79 -5.39 7.62
CA GLY A 129 19.69 -6.05 6.90
C GLY A 129 19.02 -5.19 5.83
N PHE A 130 19.63 -4.07 5.42
CA PHE A 130 19.15 -3.25 4.32
C PHE A 130 19.66 -3.76 2.97
N ALA A 131 18.78 -3.81 1.97
CA ALA A 131 19.15 -3.92 0.56
C ALA A 131 18.93 -2.58 -0.13
N SER A 132 19.68 -2.30 -1.20
CA SER A 132 19.44 -1.11 -2.01
C SER A 132 18.03 -1.16 -2.64
N ASP A 133 17.48 0.02 -2.89
CA ASP A 133 16.21 0.20 -3.60
C ASP A 133 16.17 -0.56 -4.95
N LYS A 134 17.29 -0.55 -5.68
CA LYS A 134 17.44 -1.28 -6.94
C LYS A 134 17.36 -2.80 -6.74
N GLU A 135 18.00 -3.34 -5.72
CA GLU A 135 17.97 -4.78 -5.45
C GLU A 135 16.57 -5.26 -5.07
N TRP A 136 15.84 -4.45 -4.30
CA TRP A 136 14.44 -4.71 -4.00
C TRP A 136 13.55 -4.66 -5.24
N LEU A 137 13.71 -3.66 -6.10
CA LEU A 137 12.98 -3.57 -7.37
C LEU A 137 13.25 -4.81 -8.23
N ASP A 138 14.53 -5.14 -8.46
CA ASP A 138 14.92 -6.27 -9.29
C ASP A 138 14.36 -7.61 -8.75
N ALA A 139 14.32 -7.77 -7.43
CA ALA A 139 13.82 -8.99 -6.79
C ALA A 139 12.29 -9.09 -6.74
N THR A 140 11.59 -7.95 -6.70
CA THR A 140 10.13 -7.92 -6.50
C THR A 140 9.34 -7.53 -7.75
N ALA A 141 9.96 -7.11 -8.86
CA ALA A 141 9.22 -6.61 -10.02
C ALA A 141 8.19 -7.58 -10.64
N ASN A 142 8.39 -8.90 -10.46
CA ASN A 142 7.43 -9.93 -10.90
C ASN A 142 6.62 -10.54 -9.75
N HIS A 143 6.84 -10.10 -8.52
CA HIS A 143 6.16 -10.57 -7.34
C HIS A 143 4.65 -10.26 -7.40
N ILE A 144 3.85 -10.92 -6.56
CA ILE A 144 2.41 -10.61 -6.46
C ILE A 144 2.17 -9.17 -5.97
N TYR A 145 3.15 -8.60 -5.25
CA TYR A 145 3.25 -7.18 -4.88
C TYR A 145 4.50 -6.59 -5.53
N PRO A 146 4.41 -6.04 -6.76
CA PRO A 146 5.55 -5.47 -7.45
C PRO A 146 6.11 -4.26 -6.71
N ASP A 147 7.43 -4.24 -6.49
CA ASP A 147 8.14 -3.09 -5.92
C ASP A 147 7.53 -2.58 -4.60
N ALA A 148 7.07 -3.54 -3.78
CA ALA A 148 6.19 -3.26 -2.65
C ALA A 148 6.79 -2.25 -1.66
N LEU A 149 8.07 -2.37 -1.31
CA LEU A 149 8.66 -1.52 -0.27
C LEU A 149 8.68 -0.03 -0.68
N ALA A 150 9.14 0.26 -1.89
CA ALA A 150 9.20 1.63 -2.40
C ALA A 150 7.80 2.21 -2.63
N ASN A 151 6.87 1.41 -3.19
CA ASN A 151 5.49 1.83 -3.45
C ASN A 151 4.75 2.15 -2.14
N LEU A 152 4.82 1.27 -1.14
CA LEU A 152 4.14 1.47 0.14
C LEU A 152 4.73 2.66 0.90
N TYR A 153 6.06 2.76 0.99
CA TYR A 153 6.71 3.90 1.64
C TYR A 153 6.31 5.22 0.96
N THR A 154 6.42 5.29 -0.36
CA THR A 154 6.09 6.50 -1.12
C THR A 154 4.63 6.88 -0.95
N SER A 155 3.71 5.92 -0.87
CA SER A 155 2.28 6.22 -0.70
C SER A 155 1.95 7.00 0.59
N LEU A 156 2.75 6.84 1.65
CA LEU A 156 2.59 7.55 2.93
C LEU A 156 3.54 8.74 3.10
N HIS A 157 4.68 8.76 2.41
CA HIS A 157 5.72 9.79 2.54
C HIS A 157 5.80 10.74 1.33
N THR A 158 4.93 10.58 0.33
CA THR A 158 4.92 11.47 -0.85
C THR A 158 4.46 12.88 -0.53
N GLN A 159 5.07 13.86 -1.21
CA GLN A 159 4.62 15.27 -1.20
C GLN A 159 3.58 15.58 -2.29
N ARG A 160 3.13 14.57 -3.07
CA ARG A 160 2.15 14.75 -4.15
C ARG A 160 0.75 15.13 -3.67
N VAL A 161 0.45 14.85 -2.40
CA VAL A 161 -0.84 15.17 -1.78
C VAL A 161 -0.62 16.08 -0.59
N LYS A 162 -1.52 17.06 -0.40
CA LYS A 162 -1.46 17.98 0.74
C LYS A 162 -1.77 17.29 2.08
N HIS A 163 -2.65 16.29 2.03
CA HIS A 163 -3.14 15.56 3.19
C HIS A 163 -3.06 14.05 2.91
N THR A 164 -1.91 13.47 3.22
CA THR A 164 -1.72 12.02 3.17
C THR A 164 -2.64 11.35 4.19
N ALA A 165 -3.19 10.19 3.85
CA ALA A 165 -4.01 9.42 4.77
C ALA A 165 -3.18 8.89 5.94
N ASP A 166 -3.79 8.76 7.12
CA ASP A 166 -3.15 8.15 8.28
C ASP A 166 -3.04 6.64 8.10
N ILE A 167 -4.03 6.04 7.43
CA ILE A 167 -4.03 4.63 7.05
C ILE A 167 -4.44 4.49 5.58
N LEU A 168 -3.67 3.72 4.83
CA LEU A 168 -4.04 3.23 3.50
C LEU A 168 -4.37 1.74 3.59
N VAL A 169 -5.47 1.34 2.97
CA VAL A 169 -5.96 -0.04 2.96
C VAL A 169 -5.89 -0.58 1.55
N SER A 170 -5.10 -1.64 1.34
CA SER A 170 -5.07 -2.42 0.10
C SER A 170 -6.18 -3.48 0.16
N LEU A 171 -7.03 -3.53 -0.86
CA LEU A 171 -8.10 -4.53 -0.97
C LEU A 171 -7.66 -5.69 -1.86
N ARG A 172 -8.16 -6.89 -1.56
CA ARG A 172 -7.97 -8.07 -2.40
C ARG A 172 -8.61 -7.85 -3.77
N ASP A 173 -8.09 -8.53 -4.77
CA ASP A 173 -8.73 -8.59 -6.09
C ASP A 173 -10.17 -9.10 -5.96
N GLY A 174 -11.08 -8.47 -6.71
CA GLY A 174 -12.51 -8.71 -6.59
C GLY A 174 -13.20 -7.86 -5.53
N TYR A 175 -12.49 -7.02 -4.77
CA TYR A 175 -13.10 -6.07 -3.83
C TYR A 175 -12.85 -4.61 -4.24
N TYR A 176 -13.79 -3.74 -3.89
CA TYR A 176 -13.64 -2.30 -4.07
C TYR A 176 -14.25 -1.51 -2.92
N TYR A 177 -13.74 -0.31 -2.70
CA TYR A 177 -14.35 0.71 -1.85
C TYR A 177 -14.79 1.90 -2.70
N GLY A 178 -15.94 2.50 -2.36
CA GLY A 178 -16.46 3.58 -3.18
C GLY A 178 -17.90 4.01 -2.94
N TRP A 179 -18.35 4.98 -3.75
CA TRP A 179 -19.67 5.59 -3.62
C TRP A 179 -20.77 4.70 -4.23
N SER A 180 -21.74 4.32 -3.38
CA SER A 180 -22.79 3.33 -3.71
C SER A 180 -23.65 3.64 -4.95
N PRO A 181 -24.07 4.90 -5.20
CA PRO A 181 -24.92 5.22 -6.34
C PRO A 181 -24.21 5.00 -7.68
N PHE A 182 -22.89 5.23 -7.75
CA PHE A 182 -22.12 5.03 -8.98
C PHE A 182 -22.05 3.54 -9.36
N ALA A 183 -22.00 2.64 -8.37
CA ALA A 183 -22.06 1.19 -8.60
C ALA A 183 -23.41 0.70 -9.16
N ARG A 184 -24.49 1.48 -9.04
CA ARG A 184 -25.80 1.14 -9.66
C ARG A 184 -25.88 1.51 -11.14
N LEU A 185 -24.97 2.37 -11.61
CA LEU A 185 -24.93 2.86 -12.98
C LEU A 185 -23.88 2.15 -13.85
N ALA A 186 -22.97 1.38 -13.23
CA ALA A 186 -21.90 0.68 -13.93
C ALA A 186 -21.64 -0.70 -13.30
N ARG A 187 -21.59 -1.75 -14.14
CA ARG A 187 -21.06 -3.06 -13.75
C ARG A 187 -19.54 -3.03 -13.78
N LEU A 188 -18.92 -3.13 -12.62
CA LEU A 188 -17.47 -3.20 -12.50
C LEU A 188 -16.95 -4.58 -12.82
N ALA A 189 -16.28 -4.71 -13.97
CA ALA A 189 -15.50 -5.89 -14.31
C ALA A 189 -14.08 -5.86 -13.71
N ALA A 190 -13.53 -4.67 -13.47
CA ALA A 190 -12.20 -4.47 -12.90
C ALA A 190 -12.11 -3.11 -12.19
N THR A 191 -11.25 -3.04 -11.17
CA THR A 191 -10.83 -1.78 -10.52
C THR A 191 -9.30 -1.79 -10.40
N HIS A 192 -8.71 -0.65 -10.06
CA HIS A 192 -7.28 -0.50 -9.84
C HIS A 192 -7.00 0.15 -8.48
N GLY A 193 -5.73 0.20 -8.11
CA GLY A 193 -5.22 0.92 -6.93
C GLY A 193 -4.92 0.06 -5.71
N ASN A 194 -5.22 -1.25 -5.74
CA ASN A 194 -4.63 -2.16 -4.76
C ASN A 194 -3.15 -2.43 -5.08
N ALA A 195 -2.43 -3.02 -4.13
CA ALA A 195 -1.01 -3.33 -4.27
C ALA A 195 -0.72 -4.59 -5.12
N LEU A 196 -1.75 -5.31 -5.59
CA LEU A 196 -1.59 -6.55 -6.32
C LEU A 196 -1.13 -6.27 -7.75
N ARG A 197 -0.29 -7.18 -8.27
CA ARG A 197 0.32 -7.09 -9.60
C ARG A 197 -0.64 -6.71 -10.74
N PRO A 198 -1.88 -7.24 -10.83
CA PRO A 198 -2.82 -6.83 -11.88
C PRO A 198 -3.19 -5.34 -11.86
N SER A 199 -3.13 -4.69 -10.69
CA SER A 199 -3.43 -3.27 -10.50
C SER A 199 -2.23 -2.35 -10.53
N SER A 200 -1.00 -2.89 -10.41
CA SER A 200 0.22 -2.10 -10.26
C SER A 200 1.05 -2.00 -11.55
N ASN A 201 0.90 -2.95 -12.47
CA ASN A 201 1.72 -2.98 -13.69
C ASN A 201 1.10 -2.19 -14.84
N ALA A 202 1.96 -1.48 -15.57
CA ALA A 202 1.67 -0.88 -16.87
C ALA A 202 2.70 -1.36 -17.91
N PHE A 203 2.56 -0.93 -19.16
CA PHE A 203 3.51 -1.24 -20.22
C PHE A 203 4.20 0.04 -20.72
N LEU A 204 5.50 -0.09 -21.01
CA LEU A 204 6.29 0.91 -21.71
C LEU A 204 6.91 0.22 -22.93
N MET A 205 6.68 0.76 -24.12
CA MET A 205 7.11 0.14 -25.38
C MET A 205 7.88 1.15 -26.23
N SER A 206 8.89 0.68 -26.96
CA SER A 206 9.63 1.49 -27.93
C SER A 206 10.03 0.66 -29.14
N THR A 207 9.93 1.25 -30.34
CA THR A 207 10.47 0.71 -31.59
C THR A 207 11.85 1.29 -31.93
N HIS A 208 12.33 2.25 -31.15
CA HIS A 208 13.54 3.04 -31.48
C HIS A 208 14.75 2.68 -30.62
N ARG A 209 14.51 2.13 -29.42
CA ARG A 209 15.58 1.78 -28.47
C ARG A 209 15.17 0.61 -27.57
N ALA A 210 16.17 -0.08 -27.06
CA ALA A 210 15.98 -1.01 -25.95
C ALA A 210 15.63 -0.24 -24.68
N LEU A 211 14.71 -0.78 -23.89
CA LEU A 211 14.31 -0.24 -22.59
C LEU A 211 14.73 -1.22 -21.48
N PRO A 212 14.96 -0.73 -20.25
CA PRO A 212 15.16 -1.60 -19.10
C PRO A 212 13.99 -2.58 -18.94
N LYS A 213 14.27 -3.77 -18.40
CA LYS A 213 13.26 -4.82 -18.20
C LYS A 213 12.11 -4.37 -17.29
N PHE A 214 12.43 -3.54 -16.30
CA PHE A 214 11.47 -2.94 -15.38
C PHE A 214 11.80 -1.46 -15.23
N VAL A 215 10.76 -0.63 -15.20
CA VAL A 215 10.85 0.82 -15.12
C VAL A 215 9.73 1.28 -14.18
N ARG A 216 10.07 2.07 -13.16
CA ARG A 216 9.04 2.74 -12.35
C ARG A 216 8.44 3.88 -13.15
N ALA A 217 7.16 4.19 -12.88
CA ALA A 217 6.45 5.26 -13.58
C ALA A 217 7.20 6.62 -13.51
N ASP A 218 7.81 6.91 -12.36
CA ASP A 218 8.56 8.15 -12.14
C ASP A 218 9.86 8.22 -12.97
N ASP A 219 10.44 7.06 -13.29
CA ASP A 219 11.66 6.92 -14.08
C ASP A 219 11.38 6.81 -15.59
N ALA A 220 10.11 6.77 -16.00
CA ALA A 220 9.73 6.59 -17.40
C ALA A 220 9.99 7.85 -18.24
N GLN A 221 9.80 9.05 -17.69
CA GLN A 221 9.88 10.30 -18.46
C GLN A 221 11.25 10.52 -19.12
N PRO A 222 12.40 10.33 -18.44
CA PRO A 222 13.71 10.44 -19.09
C PRO A 222 13.92 9.43 -20.23
N LEU A 223 13.31 8.25 -20.16
CA LEU A 223 13.44 7.20 -21.19
C LEU A 223 12.63 7.52 -22.45
N LEU A 224 11.53 8.26 -22.29
CA LEU A 224 10.67 8.74 -23.38
C LEU A 224 11.24 9.96 -24.11
N ARG A 225 12.17 10.69 -23.48
CA ARG A 225 12.83 11.83 -24.10
C ARG A 225 14.09 11.37 -24.83
N GLY A 226 14.08 11.53 -26.14
CA GLY A 226 15.27 11.49 -26.98
C GLY A 226 14.95 11.14 -28.40
#